data_AF-F4SDN0-F1
#
_entry.id   AF-F4SDN0-F1
#
_cell.length_a   1.000
_cell.length_b   1.000
_cell.length_c   1.000
_cell.angle_alpha   90.00
_cell.angle_beta   90.00
_cell.angle_gamma   90.00
#
_symmetry.space_group_name_H-M   'P 1'
#
loop_
_entity.id
_entity.type
_entity.pdbx_description
1 polymer ?
#
loop_
_entity_poly.entity_id
_entity_poly.type
_entity_poly.pdbx_seq_one_letter_code
_entity_poly.pdbx_strand_id
1 'polypeptide(L)'
;MPSICGRRILTHVYVMRQIPAVKHVRRRKGEVVKRLVEAEQTLAILAVPAEGYPGHNDQFFEDHWIAQRTQQLDGMTDTQKQKREKLTILLAMEEQLVIAREELRDLQNKTRRARTQADRNELLSLPGSIVDIEGQIEAMATALGGAEFRALTAATGNQANAALSISLARDKLYESKVGLVECRLRRHRDTDKHNIILASMVRKHAIYATSTTPTNAECSSLEPIIDEGHGLNSQGLTL
;
A
#
# COMPACT_ATOMS: atom_id res chain seq x y z
N MET A 1 -59.35 81.09 -4.61
CA MET A 1 -58.64 81.00 -5.91
C MET A 1 -57.28 81.68 -5.77
N PRO A 2 -56.18 81.15 -6.32
CA PRO A 2 -55.87 79.74 -6.66
C PRO A 2 -55.36 79.04 -5.37
N SER A 3 -54.32 78.18 -5.20
CA SER A 3 -53.52 77.20 -6.00
C SER A 3 -53.01 76.16 -4.96
N ILE A 4 -53.23 74.84 -5.05
CA ILE A 4 -52.69 73.79 -5.95
C ILE A 4 -51.28 73.25 -5.57
N CYS A 5 -51.28 71.96 -5.20
CA CYS A 5 -50.24 70.90 -5.25
C CYS A 5 -48.74 71.20 -4.98
N GLY A 6 -48.17 70.50 -3.97
CA GLY A 6 -46.74 70.49 -3.66
C GLY A 6 -46.17 69.15 -3.15
N ARG A 7 -46.08 68.14 -4.03
CA ARG A 7 -45.14 66.98 -3.97
C ARG A 7 -44.96 66.23 -2.63
N ARG A 8 -45.74 65.15 -2.45
CA ARG A 8 -45.47 64.06 -1.50
C ARG A 8 -44.26 63.22 -1.95
N ILE A 9 -43.03 63.64 -1.65
CA ILE A 9 -41.79 62.94 -2.04
C ILE A 9 -41.11 62.27 -0.85
N LEU A 10 -41.23 60.94 -0.81
CA LEU A 10 -40.19 59.97 -0.42
C LEU A 10 -39.20 60.36 0.69
N THR A 11 -39.67 60.54 1.92
CA THR A 11 -38.83 60.38 3.12
C THR A 11 -38.55 58.90 3.45
N HIS A 12 -38.16 58.10 2.45
CA HIS A 12 -37.74 56.71 2.62
C HIS A 12 -36.29 56.61 3.16
N VAL A 13 -35.99 57.45 4.16
CA VAL A 13 -34.65 57.77 4.64
C VAL A 13 -34.11 56.65 5.54
N TYR A 14 -33.08 55.97 5.04
CA TYR A 14 -32.07 55.27 5.85
C TYR A 14 -32.54 54.24 6.90
N VAL A 15 -33.38 53.28 6.51
CA VAL A 15 -33.48 51.99 7.22
C VAL A 15 -32.42 50.98 6.71
N MET A 16 -31.19 51.46 6.47
CA MET A 16 -29.99 50.62 6.28
C MET A 16 -29.50 50.00 7.61
N ARG A 17 -30.43 49.72 8.54
CA ARG A 17 -30.14 49.16 9.86
C ARG A 17 -30.31 47.63 9.85
N GLN A 18 -29.17 46.95 9.82
CA GLN A 18 -28.92 45.74 10.59
C GLN A 18 -29.60 44.42 10.14
N ILE A 19 -29.68 44.13 8.84
CA ILE A 19 -29.92 42.75 8.37
C ILE A 19 -28.86 41.81 9.00
N PRO A 20 -29.24 40.73 9.72
CA PRO A 20 -28.28 39.87 10.42
C PRO A 20 -27.23 39.23 9.52
N ALA A 21 -27.62 38.82 8.30
CA ALA A 21 -26.70 38.29 7.30
C ALA A 21 -25.60 39.28 6.92
N VAL A 22 -25.93 40.57 6.75
CA VAL A 22 -24.95 41.61 6.40
C VAL A 22 -23.96 41.86 7.55
N LYS A 23 -24.43 41.83 8.82
CA LYS A 23 -23.55 41.83 9.99
C LYS A 23 -22.61 40.62 10.00
N HIS A 24 -23.14 39.42 9.77
CA HIS A 24 -22.36 38.18 9.77
C HIS A 24 -21.29 38.18 8.66
N VAL A 25 -21.65 38.55 7.43
CA VAL A 25 -20.71 38.68 6.31
C VAL A 25 -19.64 39.73 6.59
N ARG A 26 -19.99 40.90 7.17
CA ARG A 26 -19.02 41.94 7.52
C ARG A 26 -18.06 41.49 8.64
N ARG A 27 -18.55 40.77 9.65
CA ARG A 27 -17.71 40.13 10.68
C ARG A 27 -16.77 39.09 10.06
N ARG A 28 -17.31 38.16 9.26
CA ARG A 28 -16.53 37.10 8.62
C ARG A 28 -15.48 37.66 7.65
N LYS A 29 -15.77 38.74 6.92
CA LYS A 29 -14.78 39.46 6.11
C LYS A 29 -13.67 40.06 6.98
N GLY A 30 -14.00 40.70 8.10
CA GLY A 30 -12.99 41.22 9.04
C GLY A 30 -12.12 40.11 9.65
N GLU A 31 -12.71 38.95 9.95
CA GLU A 31 -12.00 37.78 10.48
C GLU A 31 -11.08 37.13 9.42
N VAL A 32 -11.52 37.04 8.17
CA VAL A 32 -10.70 36.58 7.03
C VAL A 32 -9.55 37.53 6.74
N VAL A 33 -9.79 38.85 6.76
CA VAL A 33 -8.73 39.86 6.56
C VAL A 33 -7.69 39.81 7.68
N LYS A 34 -8.10 39.58 8.94
CA LYS A 34 -7.15 39.36 10.05
C LYS A 34 -6.27 38.12 9.80
N ARG A 35 -6.88 36.96 9.54
CA ARG A 35 -6.14 35.71 9.27
C ARG A 35 -5.21 35.83 8.05
N LEU A 36 -5.59 36.62 7.05
CA LEU A 36 -4.75 36.90 5.88
C LEU A 36 -3.52 37.74 6.27
N VAL A 37 -3.69 38.83 7.01
CA VAL A 37 -2.56 39.64 7.50
C VAL A 37 -1.67 38.85 8.47
N GLU A 38 -2.25 38.02 9.34
CA GLU A 38 -1.52 37.11 10.24
C GLU A 38 -0.69 36.08 9.46
N ALA A 39 -1.23 35.53 8.37
CA ALA A 39 -0.51 34.63 7.47
C ALA A 39 0.58 35.35 6.65
N GLU A 40 0.30 36.53 6.10
CA GLU A 40 1.28 37.37 5.38
C GLU A 40 2.46 37.75 6.27
N GLN A 41 2.22 38.12 7.53
CA GLN A 41 3.26 38.38 8.52
C GLN A 41 4.09 37.12 8.83
N THR A 42 3.43 35.96 8.99
CA THR A 42 4.11 34.69 9.25
C THR A 42 4.99 34.28 8.06
N LEU A 43 4.50 34.42 6.82
CA LEU A 43 5.27 34.17 5.60
C LEU A 43 6.45 35.14 5.46
N ALA A 44 6.26 36.43 5.77
CA ALA A 44 7.34 37.42 5.74
C ALA A 44 8.45 37.10 6.76
N ILE A 45 8.11 36.58 7.94
CA ILE A 45 9.08 36.12 8.95
C ILE A 45 9.86 34.89 8.46
N LEU A 46 9.18 33.93 7.82
CA LEU A 46 9.81 32.69 7.31
C LEU A 46 10.66 32.90 6.05
N ALA A 47 10.35 33.93 5.25
CA ALA A 47 11.04 34.26 4.00
C ALA A 47 12.33 35.09 4.21
N VAL A 48 12.59 35.64 5.39
CA VAL A 48 13.84 36.34 5.70
C VAL A 48 14.92 35.32 6.09
N PRO A 49 16.04 35.21 5.35
CA PRO A 49 17.14 34.34 5.73
C PRO A 49 17.85 34.91 6.97
N ALA A 50 17.73 34.23 8.11
CA ALA A 50 18.48 34.57 9.31
C ALA A 50 19.92 34.02 9.23
N GLU A 51 20.91 34.76 9.71
CA GLU A 51 22.32 34.33 9.67
C GLU A 51 22.50 32.97 10.37
N GLY A 52 23.02 31.98 9.63
CA GLY A 52 23.24 30.61 10.12
C GLY A 52 22.12 29.60 9.80
N TYR A 53 20.93 30.05 9.43
CA TYR A 53 19.86 29.17 8.91
C TYR A 53 19.54 29.54 7.45
N PRO A 54 19.74 28.64 6.46
CA PRO A 54 19.27 28.91 5.11
C PRO A 54 17.76 29.17 5.17
N GLY A 55 17.33 30.27 4.55
CA GLY A 55 15.92 30.65 4.50
C GLY A 55 15.07 29.50 3.98
N HIS A 56 13.82 29.39 4.47
CA HIS A 56 12.92 28.34 4.03
C HIS A 56 12.43 28.66 2.61
N ASN A 57 13.27 28.36 1.62
CA ASN A 57 12.97 28.49 0.20
C ASN A 57 11.71 27.66 -0.15
N ASP A 58 11.03 27.98 -1.24
CA ASP A 58 9.83 27.25 -1.69
C ASP A 58 10.07 25.73 -1.75
N GLN A 59 11.26 25.31 -2.18
CA GLN A 59 11.71 23.91 -2.19
C GLN A 59 11.71 23.24 -0.80
N PHE A 60 12.11 23.96 0.26
CA PHE A 60 12.10 23.42 1.62
C PHE A 60 10.68 23.13 2.10
N PHE A 61 9.74 24.04 1.81
CA PHE A 61 8.32 23.84 2.13
C PHE A 61 7.67 22.77 1.24
N GLU A 62 8.05 22.67 -0.03
CA GLU A 62 7.62 21.62 -0.95
C GLU A 62 8.11 20.24 -0.47
N ASP A 63 9.40 20.10 -0.15
CA ASP A 63 9.99 18.87 0.39
C ASP A 63 9.33 18.46 1.72
N HIS A 64 9.12 19.41 2.65
CA HIS A 64 8.43 19.12 3.92
C HIS A 64 6.94 18.75 3.71
N TRP A 65 6.25 19.39 2.78
CA TRP A 65 4.87 19.05 2.44
C TRP A 65 4.76 17.67 1.78
N ILE A 66 5.68 17.33 0.87
CA ILE A 66 5.78 16.01 0.25
C ILE A 66 6.11 14.95 1.32
N ALA A 67 7.08 15.19 2.21
CA ALA A 67 7.43 14.28 3.28
C ALA A 67 6.26 14.04 4.25
N GLN A 68 5.60 15.11 4.72
CA GLN A 68 4.43 15.03 5.60
C GLN A 68 3.27 14.29 4.92
N ARG A 69 2.99 14.57 3.65
CA ARG A 69 1.93 13.91 2.88
C ARG A 69 2.25 12.43 2.65
N THR A 70 3.51 12.08 2.41
CA THR A 70 3.96 10.69 2.26
C THR A 70 3.75 9.94 3.58
N GLN A 71 4.23 10.48 4.71
CA GLN A 71 4.03 9.90 6.04
C GLN A 71 2.54 9.73 6.40
N GLN A 72 1.67 10.67 6.01
CA GLN A 72 0.22 10.56 6.19
C GLN A 72 -0.38 9.45 5.31
N LEU A 73 0.04 9.32 4.06
CA LEU A 73 -0.39 8.25 3.15
C LEU A 73 0.08 6.87 3.63
N ASP A 74 1.31 6.76 4.15
CA ASP A 74 1.84 5.53 4.71
C ASP A 74 1.04 5.11 5.95
N GLY A 75 0.79 6.04 6.89
CA GLY A 75 -0.09 5.78 8.05
C GLY A 75 -1.53 5.40 7.66
N MET A 76 -2.06 5.96 6.56
CA MET A 76 -3.38 5.58 6.03
C MET A 76 -3.38 4.21 5.36
N THR A 77 -2.33 3.85 4.61
CA THR A 77 -2.23 2.55 3.94
C THR A 77 -1.97 1.42 4.93
N ASP A 78 -1.11 1.61 5.94
CA ASP A 78 -0.89 0.65 7.02
C ASP A 78 -2.17 0.40 7.84
N THR A 79 -2.86 1.47 8.27
CA THR A 79 -4.12 1.30 9.02
C THR A 79 -5.25 0.71 8.15
N GLN A 80 -5.26 0.95 6.84
CA GLN A 80 -6.17 0.28 5.91
C GLN A 80 -5.81 -1.21 5.74
N LYS A 81 -4.51 -1.54 5.63
CA LYS A 81 -4.01 -2.92 5.53
C LYS A 81 -4.36 -3.74 6.76
N GLN A 82 -4.07 -3.23 7.96
CA GLN A 82 -4.45 -3.89 9.22
C GLN A 82 -5.96 -4.15 9.33
N LYS A 83 -6.81 -3.24 8.83
CA LYS A 83 -8.26 -3.45 8.75
C LYS A 83 -8.65 -4.53 7.74
N ARG A 84 -8.01 -4.59 6.57
CA ARG A 84 -8.21 -5.64 5.55
C ARG A 84 -7.77 -7.02 6.03
N GLU A 85 -6.68 -7.10 6.79
CA GLU A 85 -6.19 -8.33 7.43
C GLU A 85 -7.20 -8.83 8.47
N LYS A 86 -7.65 -7.96 9.39
CA LYS A 86 -8.73 -8.27 10.34
C LYS A 86 -10.03 -8.72 9.67
N LEU A 87 -10.46 -8.07 8.59
CA LEU A 87 -11.63 -8.47 7.79
C LEU A 87 -11.45 -9.86 7.15
N THR A 88 -10.25 -10.18 6.69
CA THR A 88 -9.91 -11.50 6.13
C THR A 88 -10.05 -12.60 7.18
N ILE A 89 -9.59 -12.34 8.41
CA ILE A 89 -9.69 -13.29 9.53
C ILE A 89 -11.15 -13.44 9.98
N LEU A 90 -11.90 -12.33 10.05
CA LEU A 90 -13.31 -12.33 10.44
C LEU A 90 -14.17 -13.16 9.47
N LEU A 91 -14.01 -12.98 8.16
CA LEU A 91 -14.74 -13.78 7.16
C LEU A 91 -14.40 -15.29 7.26
N ALA A 92 -13.15 -15.64 7.56
CA ALA A 92 -12.75 -17.04 7.76
C ALA A 92 -13.36 -17.65 9.04
N MET A 93 -13.53 -16.87 10.12
CA MET A 93 -14.22 -17.32 11.32
C MET A 93 -15.74 -17.41 11.12
N GLU A 94 -16.35 -16.52 10.35
CA GLU A 94 -17.76 -16.64 9.94
C GLU A 94 -18.00 -17.93 9.14
N GLU A 95 -17.09 -18.29 8.22
CA GLU A 95 -17.14 -19.54 7.45
C GLU A 95 -16.99 -20.77 8.36
N GLN A 96 -16.03 -20.77 9.30
CA GLN A 96 -15.88 -21.82 10.31
C GLN A 96 -17.10 -21.97 11.22
N LEU A 97 -17.74 -20.86 11.62
CA LEU A 97 -18.96 -20.86 12.42
C LEU A 97 -20.15 -21.45 11.65
N VAL A 98 -20.26 -21.20 10.34
CA VAL A 98 -21.27 -21.84 9.49
C VAL A 98 -21.02 -23.34 9.45
N ILE A 99 -19.79 -23.78 9.12
CA ILE A 99 -19.41 -25.20 9.06
C ILE A 99 -19.72 -25.92 10.37
N ALA A 100 -19.26 -25.41 11.51
CA ALA A 100 -19.49 -26.05 12.82
C ALA A 100 -20.98 -26.14 13.19
N ARG A 101 -21.80 -25.16 12.78
CA ARG A 101 -23.26 -25.21 12.97
C ARG A 101 -23.94 -26.21 12.04
N GLU A 102 -23.45 -26.39 10.81
CA GLU A 102 -23.95 -27.43 9.89
C GLU A 102 -23.55 -28.84 10.34
N GLU A 103 -22.31 -29.03 10.80
CA GLU A 103 -21.84 -30.28 11.42
C GLU A 103 -22.69 -30.64 12.65
N LEU A 104 -22.95 -29.67 13.54
CA LEU A 104 -23.79 -29.86 14.72
C LEU A 104 -25.23 -30.24 14.33
N ARG A 105 -25.82 -29.55 13.34
CA ARG A 105 -27.16 -29.87 12.79
C ARG A 105 -27.21 -31.29 12.23
N ASP A 106 -26.20 -31.69 11.47
CA ASP A 106 -26.20 -32.97 10.78
C ASP A 106 -25.93 -34.13 11.77
N LEU A 107 -25.08 -33.92 12.78
CA LEU A 107 -24.93 -34.81 13.95
C LEU A 107 -26.22 -34.93 14.77
N GLN A 108 -26.99 -33.85 14.93
CA GLN A 108 -28.31 -33.89 15.57
C GLN A 108 -29.32 -34.68 14.71
N ASN A 109 -29.28 -34.54 13.39
CA ASN A 109 -30.13 -35.27 12.44
C ASN A 109 -29.79 -36.77 12.36
N LYS A 110 -28.54 -37.18 12.56
CA LYS A 110 -28.15 -38.62 12.62
C LYS A 110 -28.95 -39.34 13.72
N THR A 111 -29.71 -40.37 13.36
CA THR A 111 -30.50 -41.20 14.28
C THR A 111 -29.63 -41.76 15.43
N ARG A 112 -30.10 -41.69 16.68
CA ARG A 112 -29.32 -42.07 17.89
C ARG A 112 -28.65 -43.45 17.83
N ARG A 113 -29.25 -44.42 17.12
CA ARG A 113 -28.71 -45.78 16.93
C ARG A 113 -27.58 -45.88 15.89
N ALA A 114 -27.46 -44.91 14.99
CA ALA A 114 -26.45 -44.85 13.94
C ALA A 114 -25.20 -44.02 14.32
N ARG A 115 -25.26 -43.25 15.42
CA ARG A 115 -24.13 -42.45 15.90
C ARG A 115 -23.03 -43.35 16.48
N THR A 116 -21.81 -43.21 15.98
CA THR A 116 -20.57 -43.79 16.51
C THR A 116 -20.21 -43.17 17.87
N GLN A 117 -19.05 -43.51 18.44
CA GLN A 117 -18.53 -42.81 19.62
C GLN A 117 -17.91 -41.44 19.26
N ALA A 118 -17.35 -41.27 18.06
CA ALA A 118 -16.82 -39.98 17.59
C ALA A 118 -17.94 -38.93 17.52
N ASP A 119 -19.06 -39.26 16.86
CA ASP A 119 -20.26 -38.42 16.77
C ASP A 119 -20.75 -37.92 18.14
N ARG A 120 -20.57 -38.72 19.21
CA ARG A 120 -21.00 -38.38 20.58
C ARG A 120 -20.03 -37.45 21.28
N ASN A 121 -18.73 -37.59 21.01
CA ASN A 121 -17.71 -36.69 21.53
C ASN A 121 -17.84 -35.32 20.83
N GLU A 122 -18.01 -35.30 19.50
CA GLU A 122 -18.24 -34.10 18.70
C GLU A 122 -19.50 -33.34 19.15
N LEU A 123 -20.61 -34.03 19.40
CA LEU A 123 -21.84 -33.45 19.96
C LEU A 123 -21.66 -32.78 21.34
N LEU A 124 -20.59 -33.10 22.07
CA LEU A 124 -20.26 -32.48 23.36
C LEU A 124 -19.25 -31.34 23.22
N SER A 125 -18.34 -31.39 22.23
CA SER A 125 -17.32 -30.35 22.01
C SER A 125 -17.79 -29.21 21.10
N LEU A 126 -18.55 -29.51 20.04
CA LEU A 126 -18.99 -28.52 19.04
C LEU A 126 -19.78 -27.34 19.64
N PRO A 127 -20.70 -27.53 20.61
CA PRO A 127 -21.38 -26.41 21.26
C PRO A 127 -20.42 -25.44 21.97
N GLY A 128 -19.30 -25.96 22.51
CA GLY A 128 -18.24 -25.13 23.11
C GLY A 128 -17.48 -24.35 22.06
N SER A 129 -16.96 -25.03 21.03
CA SER A 129 -16.17 -24.36 19.98
C SER A 129 -16.99 -23.34 19.17
N ILE A 130 -18.30 -23.53 19.02
CA ILE A 130 -19.19 -22.51 18.42
C ILE A 130 -19.20 -21.24 19.29
N VAL A 131 -19.34 -21.35 20.60
CA VAL A 131 -19.30 -20.20 21.53
C VAL A 131 -17.92 -19.54 21.53
N ASP A 132 -16.84 -20.31 21.47
CA ASP A 132 -15.48 -19.78 21.38
C ASP A 132 -15.23 -18.99 20.08
N ILE A 133 -15.80 -19.44 18.95
CA ILE A 133 -15.72 -18.73 17.66
C ILE A 133 -16.63 -17.48 17.68
N GLU A 134 -17.84 -17.57 18.22
CA GLU A 134 -18.76 -16.43 18.38
C GLU A 134 -18.13 -15.30 19.22
N GLY A 135 -17.46 -15.65 20.33
CA GLY A 135 -16.71 -14.69 21.15
C GLY A 135 -15.53 -14.04 20.44
N GLN A 136 -14.80 -14.79 19.59
CA GLN A 136 -13.72 -14.25 18.78
C GLN A 136 -14.21 -13.31 17.66
N ILE A 137 -15.35 -13.64 17.02
CA ILE A 137 -16.01 -12.76 16.04
C ILE A 137 -16.47 -11.46 16.72
N GLU A 138 -17.08 -11.53 17.91
CA GLU A 138 -17.47 -10.34 18.68
C GLU A 138 -16.25 -9.48 19.06
N ALA A 139 -15.16 -10.08 19.51
CA ALA A 139 -13.92 -9.37 19.83
C ALA A 139 -13.33 -8.65 18.60
N MET A 140 -13.26 -9.33 17.45
CA MET A 140 -12.74 -8.73 16.20
C MET A 140 -13.66 -7.66 15.62
N ALA A 141 -14.98 -7.87 15.62
CA ALA A 141 -15.95 -6.84 15.19
C ALA A 141 -15.85 -5.59 16.07
N THR A 142 -15.62 -5.76 17.36
CA THR A 142 -15.33 -4.66 18.29
C THR A 142 -14.02 -3.94 17.94
N ALA A 143 -12.95 -4.69 17.63
CA ALA A 143 -11.65 -4.16 17.19
C ALA A 143 -11.61 -3.61 15.75
N LEU A 144 -12.73 -3.64 15.00
CA LEU A 144 -12.90 -3.07 13.66
C LEU A 144 -13.75 -1.80 13.63
N GLY A 145 -14.62 -1.59 14.63
CA GLY A 145 -15.56 -0.46 14.69
C GLY A 145 -16.79 -0.67 15.57
N GLY A 146 -16.94 -1.83 16.22
CA GLY A 146 -18.02 -2.07 17.18
C GLY A 146 -19.40 -1.94 16.57
N ALA A 147 -20.26 -1.13 17.19
CA ALA A 147 -21.65 -0.95 16.78
C ALA A 147 -21.80 -0.38 15.36
N GLU A 148 -20.92 0.52 14.92
CA GLU A 148 -20.97 1.10 13.58
C GLU A 148 -20.68 0.06 12.50
N PHE A 149 -19.67 -0.79 12.73
CA PHE A 149 -19.33 -1.89 11.82
C PHE A 149 -20.45 -2.93 11.76
N ARG A 150 -21.03 -3.31 12.91
CA ARG A 150 -22.18 -4.23 12.97
C ARG A 150 -23.42 -3.67 12.27
N ALA A 151 -23.70 -2.37 12.39
CA ALA A 151 -24.82 -1.75 11.69
C ALA A 151 -24.66 -1.84 10.15
N LEU A 152 -23.43 -1.66 9.65
CA LEU A 152 -23.12 -1.78 8.22
C LEU A 152 -23.25 -3.22 7.71
N THR A 153 -22.71 -4.22 8.41
CA THR A 153 -22.84 -5.63 7.97
C THR A 153 -24.27 -6.15 8.11
N ALA A 154 -24.95 -5.88 9.23
CA ALA A 154 -26.34 -6.31 9.45
C ALA A 154 -27.33 -5.71 8.45
N ALA A 155 -27.09 -4.47 7.98
CA ALA A 155 -27.95 -3.84 6.97
C ALA A 155 -27.75 -4.39 5.54
N THR A 156 -26.61 -5.05 5.26
CA THR A 156 -26.20 -5.36 3.87
C THR A 156 -26.08 -6.87 3.56
N GLY A 157 -26.05 -7.72 4.59
CA GLY A 157 -26.30 -9.17 4.49
C GLY A 157 -25.29 -9.98 3.66
N ASN A 158 -25.64 -11.23 3.35
CA ASN A 158 -24.73 -12.21 2.72
C ASN A 158 -24.11 -11.72 1.40
N GLN A 159 -24.83 -10.89 0.63
CA GLN A 159 -24.33 -10.30 -0.62
C GLN A 159 -23.16 -9.34 -0.37
N ALA A 160 -23.14 -8.62 0.76
CA ALA A 160 -22.03 -7.77 1.14
C ALA A 160 -20.80 -8.58 1.53
N ASN A 161 -20.95 -9.66 2.31
CA ASN A 161 -19.82 -10.50 2.70
C ASN A 161 -19.21 -11.20 1.47
N ALA A 162 -20.03 -11.60 0.49
CA ALA A 162 -19.57 -12.08 -0.81
C ALA A 162 -18.84 -10.99 -1.64
N ALA A 163 -19.35 -9.76 -1.68
CA ALA A 163 -18.67 -8.65 -2.37
C ALA A 163 -17.32 -8.30 -1.70
N LEU A 164 -17.27 -8.33 -0.35
CA LEU A 164 -16.06 -8.12 0.44
C LEU A 164 -15.03 -9.22 0.19
N SER A 165 -15.41 -10.51 0.25
CA SER A 165 -14.50 -11.62 -0.01
C SER A 165 -13.93 -11.59 -1.43
N ILE A 166 -14.75 -11.30 -2.44
CA ILE A 166 -14.31 -11.07 -3.83
C ILE A 166 -13.30 -9.93 -3.91
N SER A 167 -13.56 -8.80 -3.23
CA SER A 167 -12.64 -7.65 -3.23
C SER A 167 -11.29 -7.97 -2.59
N LEU A 168 -11.28 -8.70 -1.47
CA LEU A 168 -10.06 -9.11 -0.77
C LEU A 168 -9.27 -10.16 -1.58
N ALA A 169 -9.95 -11.12 -2.21
CA ALA A 169 -9.33 -12.11 -3.09
C ALA A 169 -8.70 -11.47 -4.33
N ARG A 170 -9.40 -10.49 -4.94
CA ARG A 170 -8.90 -9.70 -6.06
C ARG A 170 -7.65 -8.90 -5.67
N ASP A 171 -7.65 -8.25 -4.52
CA ASP A 171 -6.51 -7.44 -4.07
C ASP A 171 -5.28 -8.32 -3.77
N LYS A 172 -5.44 -9.48 -3.11
CA LYS A 172 -4.37 -10.49 -2.96
C LYS A 172 -3.83 -11.01 -4.30
N LEU A 173 -4.69 -11.16 -5.31
CA LEU A 173 -4.29 -11.57 -6.66
C LEU A 173 -3.49 -10.46 -7.37
N TYR A 174 -3.81 -9.18 -7.14
CA TYR A 174 -2.99 -8.07 -7.62
C TYR A 174 -1.61 -8.04 -6.95
N GLU A 175 -1.52 -8.21 -5.63
CA GLU A 175 -0.24 -8.31 -4.89
C GLU A 175 0.62 -9.45 -5.46
N SER A 176 0.03 -10.64 -5.62
CA SER A 176 0.68 -11.82 -6.22
C SER A 176 1.18 -11.56 -7.64
N LYS A 177 0.37 -10.89 -8.47
CA LYS A 177 0.73 -10.53 -9.85
C LYS A 177 1.88 -9.53 -9.90
N VAL A 178 1.87 -8.50 -9.05
CA VAL A 178 2.94 -7.50 -8.97
C VAL A 178 4.24 -8.16 -8.52
N GLY A 179 4.21 -9.02 -7.49
CA GLY A 179 5.38 -9.79 -7.06
C GLY A 179 5.98 -10.67 -8.16
N LEU A 180 5.16 -11.34 -8.97
CA LEU A 180 5.64 -12.12 -10.13
C LEU A 180 6.25 -11.26 -11.23
N VAL A 181 5.71 -10.06 -11.49
CA VAL A 181 6.26 -9.10 -12.46
C VAL A 181 7.58 -8.53 -11.96
N GLU A 182 7.68 -8.15 -10.69
CA GLU A 182 8.92 -7.69 -10.08
C GLU A 182 10.00 -8.78 -10.08
N CYS A 183 9.67 -10.00 -9.65
CA CYS A 183 10.62 -11.12 -9.66
C CYS A 183 11.05 -11.54 -11.09
N ARG A 184 10.31 -11.15 -12.14
CA ARG A 184 10.77 -11.23 -13.53
C ARG A 184 11.70 -10.06 -13.88
N LEU A 185 11.31 -8.83 -13.54
CA LEU A 185 12.08 -7.61 -13.84
C LEU A 185 13.45 -7.58 -13.12
N ARG A 186 13.51 -8.04 -11.86
CA ARG A 186 14.76 -8.20 -11.09
C ARG A 186 15.71 -9.16 -11.82
N ARG A 187 15.24 -10.36 -12.20
CA ARG A 187 16.02 -11.33 -12.97
C ARG A 187 16.57 -10.78 -14.28
N HIS A 188 15.78 -10.03 -15.06
CA HIS A 188 16.28 -9.39 -16.29
C HIS A 188 17.40 -8.37 -15.98
N ARG A 189 17.18 -7.47 -15.00
CA ARG A 189 18.20 -6.51 -14.56
C ARG A 189 19.49 -7.18 -14.09
N ASP A 190 19.41 -8.38 -13.52
CA ASP A 190 20.57 -9.12 -13.03
C ASP A 190 21.26 -9.93 -14.15
N THR A 191 20.54 -10.47 -15.13
CA THR A 191 21.14 -11.02 -16.36
C THR A 191 21.85 -9.94 -17.18
N ASP A 192 21.29 -8.73 -17.27
CA ASP A 192 21.89 -7.63 -18.02
C ASP A 192 23.23 -7.20 -17.39
N LYS A 193 23.28 -7.07 -16.05
CA LYS A 193 24.53 -6.85 -15.31
C LYS A 193 25.55 -7.97 -15.56
N HIS A 194 25.13 -9.22 -15.51
CA HIS A 194 26.01 -10.37 -15.72
C HIS A 194 26.61 -10.37 -17.14
N ASN A 195 25.79 -10.11 -18.16
CA ASN A 195 26.21 -9.96 -19.55
C ASN A 195 27.20 -8.79 -19.74
N ILE A 196 26.97 -7.65 -19.08
CA ILE A 196 27.89 -6.50 -19.10
C ILE A 196 29.24 -6.87 -18.45
N ILE A 197 29.23 -7.59 -17.32
CA ILE A 197 30.44 -8.05 -16.63
C ILE A 197 31.22 -9.02 -17.52
N LEU A 198 30.58 -10.04 -18.09
CA LEU A 198 31.22 -10.99 -19.02
C LEU A 198 31.80 -10.27 -20.25
N ALA A 199 31.04 -9.36 -20.87
CA ALA A 199 31.51 -8.56 -21.98
C ALA A 199 32.67 -7.61 -21.60
N SER A 200 32.82 -7.23 -20.33
CA SER A 200 33.99 -6.49 -19.84
C SER A 200 35.21 -7.39 -19.62
N MET A 201 35.01 -8.62 -19.14
CA MET A 201 36.08 -9.62 -18.95
C MET A 201 36.64 -10.09 -20.30
N VAL A 202 35.79 -10.42 -21.27
CA VAL A 202 36.22 -10.82 -22.63
C VAL A 202 37.04 -9.71 -23.29
N ARG A 203 36.61 -8.44 -23.18
CA ARG A 203 37.40 -7.29 -23.70
C ARG A 203 38.75 -7.13 -23.00
N LYS A 204 38.82 -7.32 -21.67
CA LYS A 204 40.10 -7.32 -20.94
C LYS A 204 41.03 -8.43 -21.42
N HIS A 205 40.54 -9.67 -21.53
CA HIS A 205 41.35 -10.81 -22.00
C HIS A 205 41.84 -10.62 -23.45
N ALA A 206 41.02 -10.05 -24.33
CA ALA A 206 41.44 -9.70 -25.69
C ALA A 206 42.60 -8.68 -25.70
N ILE A 207 42.51 -7.62 -24.88
CA ILE A 207 43.58 -6.62 -24.74
C ILE A 207 44.88 -7.26 -24.24
N TYR A 208 44.81 -8.11 -23.21
CA TYR A 208 45.99 -8.83 -22.70
C TYR A 208 46.60 -9.74 -23.76
N ALA A 209 45.79 -10.51 -24.51
CA ALA A 209 46.28 -11.38 -25.58
C ALA A 209 47.01 -10.60 -26.69
N THR A 210 46.54 -9.40 -27.05
CA THR A 210 47.22 -8.51 -28.01
C THR A 210 48.50 -7.87 -27.48
N SER A 211 48.76 -7.92 -26.16
CA SER A 211 49.98 -7.37 -25.56
C SER A 211 51.12 -8.39 -25.42
N THR A 212 50.85 -9.68 -25.64
CA THR A 212 51.77 -10.79 -25.37
C THR A 212 52.38 -11.44 -26.62
N THR A 213 52.38 -10.75 -27.77
CA THR A 213 53.10 -11.18 -28.98
C THR A 213 54.48 -10.51 -29.06
N PRO A 214 55.58 -11.19 -28.70
CA PRO A 214 56.92 -10.61 -28.78
C PRO A 214 57.37 -10.44 -30.23
N THR A 215 57.89 -9.27 -30.57
CA THR A 215 58.44 -8.97 -31.90
C THR A 215 59.88 -9.46 -32.04
N ASN A 216 60.04 -10.61 -32.73
CA ASN A 216 61.23 -11.11 -33.44
C ASN A 216 62.63 -10.63 -33.02
N ALA A 217 63.33 -11.46 -32.24
CA ALA A 217 64.80 -11.63 -32.20
C ALA A 217 65.08 -12.99 -31.51
N GLU A 218 65.99 -13.88 -31.93
CA GLU A 218 66.96 -13.88 -33.05
C GLU A 218 66.94 -15.24 -33.78
N CYS A 219 67.46 -15.30 -35.02
CA CYS A 219 67.77 -16.56 -35.69
C CYS A 219 69.23 -16.98 -35.46
N SER A 220 69.48 -18.15 -34.85
CA SER A 220 70.69 -18.96 -35.11
C SER A 220 70.60 -20.39 -34.55
N SER A 221 70.87 -21.36 -35.44
CA SER A 221 71.53 -22.67 -35.21
C SER A 221 71.23 -23.48 -33.93
N LEU A 222 70.54 -24.62 -34.07
CA LEU A 222 71.21 -25.94 -34.16
C LEU A 222 70.22 -27.06 -34.57
N GLU A 223 70.75 -28.27 -34.78
CA GLU A 223 70.12 -29.37 -35.53
C GLU A 223 69.14 -30.26 -34.73
N PRO A 224 68.24 -31.01 -35.40
CA PRO A 224 67.19 -31.77 -34.74
C PRO A 224 67.67 -33.10 -34.16
N ILE A 225 67.20 -33.44 -32.95
CA ILE A 225 67.23 -34.79 -32.40
C ILE A 225 65.82 -35.37 -32.50
N ILE A 226 65.70 -36.50 -33.20
CA ILE A 226 64.51 -37.35 -33.22
C ILE A 226 64.61 -38.28 -32.02
N ASP A 227 63.51 -38.45 -31.27
CA ASP A 227 63.27 -39.69 -30.53
C ASP A 227 61.75 -39.97 -30.47
N GLU A 228 61.38 -41.25 -30.40
CA GLU A 228 59.99 -41.71 -30.49
C GLU A 228 59.38 -41.96 -29.09
N GLY A 229 58.16 -41.46 -28.85
CA GLY A 229 57.53 -41.48 -27.52
C GLY A 229 56.06 -41.91 -27.55
N HIS A 230 55.80 -43.20 -27.38
CA HIS A 230 54.45 -43.76 -27.25
C HIS A 230 53.63 -43.12 -26.10
N GLY A 231 52.32 -42.94 -26.30
CA GLY A 231 51.44 -42.40 -25.26
C GLY A 231 49.93 -42.49 -25.54
N LEU A 232 49.38 -43.71 -25.54
CA LEU A 232 47.92 -43.90 -25.54
C LEU A 232 47.31 -43.41 -24.22
N ASN A 233 46.24 -42.60 -24.28
CA ASN A 233 44.95 -43.09 -23.80
C ASN A 233 43.74 -42.23 -24.18
N SER A 234 42.62 -42.92 -24.43
CA SER A 234 41.29 -42.34 -24.61
C SER A 234 40.43 -42.59 -23.36
N GLN A 235 39.85 -41.51 -22.83
CA GLN A 235 38.66 -41.48 -21.95
C GLN A 235 38.29 -40.00 -21.75
N GLY A 236 37.07 -39.51 -21.96
CA GLY A 236 35.85 -40.22 -22.38
C GLY A 236 34.96 -40.59 -21.20
N LEU A 237 34.21 -39.62 -20.67
CA LEU A 237 33.11 -39.84 -19.75
C LEU A 237 32.09 -38.70 -19.83
N THR A 238 30.83 -39.07 -20.08
CA THR A 238 29.66 -38.20 -20.10
C THR A 238 28.93 -38.23 -18.76
N LEU A 239 28.44 -37.08 -18.30
CA LEU A 239 27.07 -36.89 -17.80
C LEU A 239 26.75 -35.39 -17.67
#